data_AF-A0A7V9RFL7-F1
#
_entry.id   AF-A0A7V9RFL7-F1
#
_cell.length_a   1.000
_cell.length_b   1.000
_cell.length_c   1.000
_cell.angle_alpha   90.00
_cell.angle_beta   90.00
_cell.angle_gamma   90.00
#
_symmetry.space_group_name_H-M   'P 1'
#
loop_
_entity.id
_entity.type
_entity.pdbx_description
1 polymer ?
#
loop_
_entity_poly.entity_id
_entity_poly.type
_entity_poly.pdbx_seq_one_letter_code
_entity_poly.pdbx_strand_id
1 'polypeptide(L)'
;LALEVAARTQLPLAGVIAPAGARIGQPGEWAARAGLAMPVIVGVAAEDKWIARRDLDATIAWYRAAGATVDDCSGPGDKHEITPAQRALIRDLVRRG
;
A
#
# COMPACT_ATOMS: atom_id res chain seq x y z
N LEU A 1 1.12 -8.22 8.38
CA LEU A 1 2.19 -8.85 9.19
C LEU A 1 3.59 -8.41 8.75
N ALA A 2 4.03 -8.62 7.50
CA ALA A 2 5.39 -8.27 7.04
C ALA A 2 5.76 -6.79 7.20
N LEU A 3 4.83 -5.88 6.89
CA LEU A 3 5.04 -4.42 7.02
C LEU A 3 5.06 -3.96 8.47
N GLU A 4 4.29 -4.59 9.34
CA GLU A 4 4.37 -4.30 10.78
C GLU A 4 5.68 -4.80 11.37
N VAL A 5 6.18 -5.94 10.90
CA VAL A 5 7.50 -6.43 11.28
C VAL A 5 8.56 -5.45 10.82
N ALA A 6 8.62 -5.10 9.53
CA ALA A 6 9.57 -4.10 9.02
C ALA A 6 9.45 -2.75 9.74
N ALA A 7 8.23 -2.36 10.10
CA ALA A 7 8.00 -1.19 10.92
C ALA A 7 8.66 -1.34 12.31
N ARG A 8 8.36 -2.42 13.03
CA ARG A 8 8.88 -2.65 14.38
C ARG A 8 10.39 -2.87 14.41
N THR A 9 10.97 -3.46 13.37
CA THR A 9 12.39 -3.86 13.33
C THR A 9 13.31 -2.87 12.60
N GLN A 10 12.76 -1.75 12.10
CA GLN A 10 13.50 -0.75 11.32
C GLN A 10 14.27 -1.35 10.13
N LEU A 11 13.73 -2.43 9.53
CA LEU A 11 14.34 -3.00 8.34
C LEU A 11 14.29 -1.97 7.20
N PRO A 12 15.44 -1.67 6.56
CA PRO A 12 15.44 -0.77 5.42
C PRO A 12 14.76 -1.47 4.25
N LEU A 13 13.56 -1.01 3.90
CA LEU A 13 12.84 -1.47 2.72
C LEU A 13 13.01 -0.44 1.59
N ALA A 14 13.42 -0.92 0.42
CA ALA A 14 13.48 -0.09 -0.79
C ALA A 14 12.08 0.36 -1.27
N GLY A 15 11.03 -0.34 -0.85
CA GLY A 15 9.65 0.00 -1.16
C GLY A 15 8.67 -1.09 -0.74
N VAL A 16 7.39 -0.83 -0.97
CA VAL A 16 6.29 -1.72 -0.62
C VAL A 16 5.34 -1.87 -1.79
N ILE A 17 4.92 -3.10 -2.05
CA ILE A 17 3.98 -3.45 -3.11
C ILE A 17 2.83 -4.22 -2.45
N ALA A 18 1.63 -3.65 -2.45
CA ALA A 18 0.43 -4.21 -1.82
C ALA A 18 -0.81 -4.06 -2.73
N PRO A 19 -0.84 -4.72 -3.90
CA PRO A 19 -2.02 -4.72 -4.76
C PRO A 19 -3.15 -5.49 -4.07
N ALA A 20 -4.38 -4.98 -4.20
CA ALA A 20 -5.58 -5.51 -3.56
C ALA A 20 -5.32 -5.83 -2.08
N GLY A 21 -4.83 -4.84 -1.33
CA GLY A 21 -4.48 -4.98 0.09
C GLY A 21 -4.75 -3.71 0.88
N ALA A 22 -5.09 -3.88 2.15
CA ALA A 22 -5.23 -2.82 3.14
C ALA A 22 -4.59 -3.24 4.48
N ARG A 23 -4.34 -2.27 5.37
CA ARG A 23 -3.94 -2.56 6.75
C ARG A 23 -5.06 -3.31 7.46
N ILE A 24 -4.66 -4.25 8.31
CA ILE A 24 -5.57 -5.06 9.11
C ILE A 24 -5.94 -4.30 10.39
N GLY A 25 -7.18 -4.44 10.84
CA GLY A 25 -7.68 -3.80 12.06
C GLY A 25 -8.22 -2.40 11.81
N GLN A 26 -8.70 -1.76 12.88
CA GLN A 26 -9.26 -0.41 12.81
C GLN A 26 -8.14 0.65 12.78
N PRO A 27 -8.34 1.81 12.13
CA PRO A 27 -7.32 2.86 12.09
C PRO A 27 -6.77 3.30 13.45
N GLY A 28 -7.61 3.27 14.49
CA GLY A 28 -7.22 3.61 15.87
C GLY A 28 -6.29 2.58 16.54
N GLU A 29 -6.15 1.37 15.98
CA GLU A 29 -5.28 0.32 16.49
C GLU A 29 -3.86 0.41 15.90
N TRP A 30 -3.66 1.22 14.86
CA TRP A 30 -2.39 1.30 14.15
C TRP A 30 -1.40 2.20 14.88
N ALA A 31 -0.24 1.65 15.21
CA ALA A 31 0.85 2.42 15.79
C ALA A 31 1.24 3.58 14.86
N ALA A 32 1.45 4.77 15.44
CA ALA A 32 2.02 5.89 14.72
C ALA A 32 3.45 5.53 14.26
N ARG A 33 3.83 6.02 13.08
CA ARG A 33 5.17 5.85 12.52
C ARG A 33 5.57 7.13 11.81
N ALA A 34 6.86 7.43 11.83
CA ALA A 34 7.47 8.51 11.05
C ALA A 34 8.68 7.97 10.29
N GLY A 35 9.05 8.66 9.21
CA GLY A 35 10.31 8.43 8.50
C GLY A 35 10.35 7.15 7.66
N LEU A 36 9.21 6.66 7.15
CA LEU A 36 9.23 5.54 6.22
C LEU A 36 9.98 5.87 4.92
N ALA A 37 9.90 7.13 4.44
CA ALA A 37 10.67 7.67 3.32
C ALA A 37 10.90 6.69 2.15
N MET A 38 9.86 5.95 1.78
CA MET A 38 9.91 4.88 0.78
C MET A 38 8.70 4.95 -0.14
N PRO A 39 8.82 4.45 -1.37
CA PRO A 39 7.69 4.26 -2.27
C PRO A 39 6.79 3.11 -1.83
N VAL A 40 5.48 3.33 -1.98
CA VAL A 40 4.42 2.36 -1.69
C VAL A 40 3.46 2.32 -2.88
N ILE A 41 3.31 1.15 -3.48
CA ILE A 41 2.33 0.90 -4.55
C ILE A 41 1.15 0.15 -3.94
N VAL A 42 -0.04 0.71 -4.07
CA VAL A 42 -1.30 0.10 -3.66
C VAL A 42 -2.33 0.17 -4.78
N GLY A 43 -3.45 -0.50 -4.59
CA GLY A 43 -4.62 -0.33 -5.45
C GLY A 43 -5.68 -1.35 -5.11
N VAL A 44 -6.94 -0.98 -5.31
CA VAL A 44 -8.09 -1.85 -5.11
C VAL A 44 -9.11 -1.60 -6.23
N ALA A 45 -9.84 -2.63 -6.63
CA ALA A 45 -10.94 -2.43 -7.55
C ALA A 45 -12.02 -1.52 -6.93
N ALA A 46 -12.64 -0.66 -7.75
CA ALA A 46 -13.68 0.25 -7.27
C ALA A 46 -14.87 -0.50 -6.64
N GLU A 47 -15.21 -1.68 -7.19
CA GLU A 47 -16.28 -2.56 -6.74
C GLU A 47 -15.72 -3.86 -6.11
N ASP A 48 -14.57 -3.76 -5.44
CA ASP A 48 -13.97 -4.90 -4.78
C ASP A 48 -14.85 -5.40 -3.62
N LYS A 49 -15.28 -6.67 -3.72
CA LYS A 49 -16.14 -7.30 -2.70
C LYS A 49 -15.39 -7.74 -1.44
N TRP A 50 -14.06 -7.74 -1.47
CA TRP A 50 -13.22 -8.23 -0.37
C TRP A 50 -12.56 -7.10 0.41
N ILE A 51 -12.23 -6.00 -0.27
CA ILE A 51 -11.54 -4.86 0.34
C ILE A 51 -12.33 -3.61 0.06
N ALA A 52 -12.91 -3.03 1.10
CA ALA A 52 -13.64 -1.78 0.93
C ALA A 52 -12.67 -0.65 0.60
N ARG A 53 -13.06 0.21 -0.35
CA ARG A 53 -12.28 1.40 -0.72
C ARG A 53 -11.85 2.24 0.48
N ARG A 54 -12.74 2.41 1.46
CA ARG A 54 -12.46 3.16 2.70
C ARG A 54 -11.28 2.59 3.50
N ASP A 55 -11.07 1.28 3.48
CA ASP A 55 -10.01 0.62 4.24
C ASP A 55 -8.66 0.85 3.55
N LEU A 56 -8.65 0.87 2.22
CA LEU A 56 -7.49 1.30 1.44
C LEU A 56 -7.20 2.78 1.67
N ASP A 57 -8.20 3.66 1.64
CA ASP A 57 -8.00 5.10 1.84
C ASP A 57 -7.38 5.40 3.22
N ALA A 58 -7.86 4.71 4.27
CA ALA A 58 -7.27 4.81 5.61
C ALA A 58 -5.81 4.29 5.63
N THR A 59 -5.52 3.21 4.89
CA THR A 59 -4.17 2.68 4.73
C THR A 59 -3.24 3.69 4.03
N ILE A 60 -3.70 4.33 2.95
CA ILE A 60 -2.97 5.37 2.22
C ILE A 60 -2.69 6.56 3.14
N ALA A 61 -3.69 7.02 3.89
CA ALA A 61 -3.54 8.13 4.82
C ALA A 61 -2.47 7.83 5.88
N TRP A 62 -2.46 6.62 6.44
CA TRP A 62 -1.44 6.20 7.41
C TRP A 62 -0.04 6.20 6.80
N TYR A 63 0.15 5.67 5.59
CA TYR A 63 1.46 5.68 4.92
C TYR A 63 1.97 7.07 4.63
N ARG A 64 1.10 7.96 4.13
CA ARG A 64 1.46 9.36 3.86
C ARG A 64 1.82 10.10 5.15
N ALA A 65 1.05 9.90 6.23
CA ALA A 65 1.37 10.46 7.54
C ALA A 65 2.73 9.96 8.08
N ALA A 66 3.11 8.72 7.74
CA ALA A 66 4.42 8.16 8.08
C ALA A 66 5.56 8.62 7.15
N GLY A 67 5.30 9.49 6.17
CA GLY A 67 6.28 10.06 5.26
C GLY A 67 6.61 9.20 4.04
N ALA A 68 5.76 8.23 3.69
CA ALA A 68 5.91 7.45 2.47
C ALA A 68 5.27 8.16 1.26
N THR A 69 5.82 7.93 0.06
CA THR A 69 5.18 8.32 -1.21
C THR A 69 4.30 7.18 -1.68
N VAL A 70 3.01 7.43 -1.90
CA VAL A 70 2.02 6.39 -2.19
C VAL A 70 1.38 6.59 -3.57
N ASP A 71 1.56 5.59 -4.43
CA ASP A 71 0.91 5.46 -5.73
C ASP A 71 -0.34 4.58 -5.59
N ASP A 72 -1.53 5.19 -5.70
CA ASP A 72 -2.82 4.50 -5.76
C ASP A 72 -3.16 4.17 -7.22
N CYS A 73 -3.11 2.88 -7.55
CA CYS A 73 -3.30 2.36 -8.90
C CYS A 73 -4.71 1.79 -9.11
N SER A 74 -5.71 2.33 -8.40
CA SER A 74 -7.11 1.91 -8.54
C SER A 74 -7.74 2.53 -9.79
N GLY A 75 -8.31 1.71 -10.67
CA GLY A 75 -8.98 2.13 -11.92
C GLY A 75 -10.44 1.68 -12.03
N PRO A 76 -11.27 2.40 -12.81
CA PRO A 76 -12.62 1.93 -13.15
C PRO A 76 -12.59 0.60 -13.90
N GLY A 77 -13.45 -0.34 -13.49
CA GLY A 77 -13.54 -1.67 -14.12
C GLY A 77 -12.45 -2.66 -13.70
N ASP A 78 -11.53 -2.26 -12.82
CA ASP A 78 -10.59 -3.18 -12.19
C ASP A 78 -11.33 -4.28 -11.43
N LYS A 79 -10.70 -5.45 -11.35
CA LYS A 79 -11.17 -6.59 -10.54
C LYS A 79 -10.22 -6.82 -9.38
N HIS A 80 -10.58 -7.73 -8.46
CA HIS A 80 -9.69 -8.20 -7.41
C HIS A 80 -8.55 -9.04 -7.98
N GLU A 81 -7.63 -8.39 -8.67
CA GLU A 81 -6.50 -8.96 -9.38
C GLU A 81 -5.37 -7.94 -9.48
N ILE A 82 -4.19 -8.39 -9.90
CA ILE A 82 -3.06 -7.50 -10.17
C ILE A 82 -3.16 -7.02 -11.62
N THR A 83 -3.48 -5.75 -11.83
CA THR A 83 -3.75 -5.18 -13.16
C THR A 83 -2.47 -4.99 -13.99
N PRO A 84 -2.55 -4.89 -15.33
CA PRO A 84 -1.40 -4.53 -16.16
C PRO A 84 -0.71 -3.23 -15.74
N ALA A 85 -1.47 -2.21 -15.32
CA ALA A 85 -0.95 -0.93 -14.85
C ALA A 85 -0.16 -1.08 -13.55
N GLN A 86 -0.71 -1.80 -12.58
CA GLN A 86 0.00 -2.14 -11.34
C GLN A 86 1.29 -2.91 -11.64
N ARG A 87 1.25 -3.91 -12.53
CA ARG A 87 2.46 -4.65 -12.94
C ARG A 87 3.52 -3.75 -13.58
N ALA A 88 3.13 -2.75 -14.36
CA ALA A 88 4.09 -1.83 -14.97
C ALA A 88 4.82 -0.99 -13.92
N LEU A 89 4.07 -0.41 -12.98
CA LEU A 89 4.63 0.38 -11.87
C LEU A 89 5.50 -0.46 -10.94
N ILE A 90 5.05 -1.68 -10.60
CA ILE A 90 5.82 -2.63 -9.80
C ILE A 90 7.17 -2.95 -10.47
N ARG A 91 7.18 -3.22 -11.78
CA ARG A 91 8.43 -3.50 -12.50
C ARG A 91 9.36 -2.30 -12.53
N ASP A 92 8.83 -1.09 -12.67
CA ASP A 92 9.64 0.13 -12.65
C ASP A 92 10.27 0.34 -11.26
N LEU A 93 9.48 0.18 -10.19
CA LEU A 93 10.00 0.25 -8.81
C LEU A 93 11.11 -0.76 -8.56
N VAL A 94 10.91 -2.03 -8.93
CA VAL A 94 11.90 -3.11 -8.73
C VAL A 94 13.19 -2.87 -9.53
N ARG A 95 13.14 -2.13 -10.64
CA ARG A 95 14.35 -1.80 -11.42
C ARG A 95 15.14 -0.63 -10.84
N ARG A 96 14.51 0.23 -10.05
CA ARG A 96 15.11 1.44 -9.48
C ARG A 96 15.69 1.22 -8.08
N GLY A 97 15.19 0.22 -7.35
CA GLY A 97 15.69 -0.18 -6.02
C GLY A 97 16.78 -1.22 -6.11
#